data_AF-A0A7K3CV73-F1
#
_entry.id   AF-A0A7K3CV73-F1
#
_cell.length_a   1.000
_cell.length_b   1.000
_cell.length_c   1.000
_cell.angle_alpha   90.00
_cell.angle_beta   90.00
_cell.angle_gamma   90.00
#
_symmetry.space_group_name_H-M   'P 1'
#
loop_
_entity.id
_entity.type
_entity.pdbx_description
1 polymer ?
#
loop_
_entity_poly.entity_id
_entity_poly.type
_entity_poly.pdbx_seq_one_letter_code
_entity_poly.pdbx_strand_id
1 'polypeptide(L)'
;GAVGDGVLVPWVVSARSVRALRDQARRLSTFAQDPSRAPLAEVGWSLLRTRALHERRAVVLGADRTEIVAGLDALAAGEPHPALIGPSSPQLPAGDDVVWLFSGQGSQVVGMGAGLYERFPVFA
;
A
#
# COMPACT_ATOMS: atom_id res chain seq x y z
N GLY A 1 -17.12 3.16 -5.08
CA GLY A 1 -17.01 4.22 -6.11
C GLY A 1 -15.75 3.95 -6.91
N ALA A 2 -15.80 4.14 -8.22
CA ALA A 2 -14.64 3.96 -9.08
C ALA A 2 -13.55 4.96 -8.66
N VAL A 3 -12.38 4.42 -8.32
CA VAL A 3 -11.20 5.21 -7.99
C VAL A 3 -10.69 5.78 -9.32
N GLY A 4 -10.73 7.11 -9.48
CA GLY A 4 -10.25 7.78 -10.68
C GLY A 4 -8.73 7.70 -10.81
N ASP A 5 -8.23 7.85 -12.04
CA ASP A 5 -6.79 7.91 -12.32
C ASP A 5 -6.11 8.98 -11.45
N GLY A 6 -5.01 8.62 -10.78
CA GLY A 6 -4.26 9.51 -9.87
C GLY A 6 -4.52 9.32 -8.37
N VAL A 7 -5.47 8.47 -7.97
CA VAL A 7 -5.65 8.10 -6.55
C VAL A 7 -4.81 6.87 -6.21
N LEU A 8 -3.98 6.98 -5.16
CA LEU A 8 -3.16 5.88 -4.68
C LEU A 8 -4.02 4.69 -4.26
N VAL A 9 -3.69 3.50 -4.77
CA VAL A 9 -4.33 2.23 -4.37
C VAL A 9 -3.34 1.35 -3.61
N PRO A 10 -3.74 0.76 -2.46
CA PRO A 10 -2.90 -0.15 -1.71
C PRO A 10 -2.99 -1.58 -2.24
N TRP A 11 -1.85 -2.15 -2.60
CA TRP A 11 -1.68 -3.58 -2.85
C TRP A 11 -0.99 -4.23 -1.66
N VAL A 12 -1.78 -4.94 -0.85
CA VAL A 12 -1.28 -5.69 0.30
C VAL A 12 -0.71 -7.03 -0.18
N VAL A 13 0.55 -7.29 0.12
CA VAL A 13 1.23 -8.56 -0.13
C VAL A 13 1.50 -9.20 1.23
N SER A 14 1.13 -10.47 1.41
CA SER A 14 1.46 -11.19 2.63
C SER A 14 1.89 -12.62 2.37
N ALA A 15 2.75 -13.15 3.24
CA ALA A 15 3.23 -14.53 3.19
C ALA A 15 3.70 -15.00 4.57
N ARG A 16 3.98 -16.31 4.69
CA ARG A 16 4.49 -16.93 5.93
C ARG A 16 6.00 -16.77 6.17
N SER A 17 6.72 -16.26 5.18
CA SER A 17 8.16 -16.03 5.28
C SER A 17 8.60 -14.89 4.37
N VAL A 18 9.76 -14.30 4.65
CA VAL A 18 10.35 -13.23 3.83
C VAL A 18 10.57 -13.71 2.39
N ARG A 19 11.06 -14.93 2.21
CA ARG A 19 11.25 -15.53 0.87
C ARG A 19 9.93 -15.68 0.14
N ALA A 20 8.91 -16.23 0.80
CA ALA A 20 7.59 -16.39 0.19
C ALA A 20 6.92 -15.04 -0.12
N LEU A 21 7.20 -13.99 0.67
CA LEU A 21 6.75 -12.64 0.41
C LEU A 21 7.36 -12.09 -0.88
N ARG A 22 8.67 -12.27 -1.07
CA ARG A 22 9.40 -11.89 -2.29
C ARG A 22 8.90 -12.67 -3.51
N ASP A 23 8.66 -13.97 -3.37
CA ASP A 23 8.14 -14.81 -4.45
C ASP A 23 6.71 -14.38 -4.84
N GLN A 24 5.87 -14.04 -3.87
CA GLN A 24 4.53 -13.52 -4.12
C GLN A 24 4.57 -12.16 -4.82
N ALA A 25 5.47 -11.27 -4.42
CA ALA A 25 5.67 -9.97 -5.06
C ALA A 25 6.07 -10.13 -6.53
N ARG A 26 6.99 -11.05 -6.85
CA ARG A 26 7.37 -11.35 -8.24
C ARG A 26 6.19 -11.82 -9.10
N ARG A 27 5.37 -12.72 -8.56
CA ARG A 27 4.15 -13.20 -9.26
C ARG A 27 3.15 -12.08 -9.51
N LEU A 28 2.95 -11.22 -8.51
CA LEU A 28 2.07 -10.05 -8.65
C LEU A 28 2.63 -9.02 -9.63
N SER A 29 3.94 -8.80 -9.67
CA SER A 29 4.57 -7.91 -10.65
C SER A 29 4.31 -8.40 -12.07
N THR A 30 4.58 -9.68 -12.35
CA THR A 30 4.28 -10.29 -13.66
C THR A 30 2.80 -10.20 -14.02
N PHE A 31 1.90 -10.41 -13.05
CA PHE A 31 0.46 -10.23 -13.27
C PHE A 31 0.11 -8.77 -13.57
N ALA A 32 0.72 -7.81 -12.85
CA ALA A 32 0.42 -6.39 -12.96
C ALA A 32 0.94 -5.78 -14.28
N GLN A 33 1.97 -6.35 -14.91
CA GLN A 33 2.51 -5.86 -16.18
C GLN A 33 1.52 -5.95 -17.35
N ASP A 34 0.54 -6.85 -17.28
CA ASP A 34 -0.47 -7.00 -18.33
C ASP A 34 -1.59 -5.93 -18.17
N PRO A 35 -1.68 -4.94 -19.09
CA PRO A 35 -2.64 -3.85 -18.97
C PRO A 35 -4.09 -4.29 -19.22
N SER A 36 -4.31 -5.48 -19.80
CA SER A 36 -5.65 -6.03 -20.01
C SER A 36 -6.28 -6.62 -18.75
N ARG A 37 -5.51 -6.68 -17.65
CA ARG A 37 -5.99 -7.17 -16.35
C ARG A 37 -6.95 -6.19 -15.70
N ALA A 38 -7.63 -6.71 -14.67
CA ALA A 38 -8.56 -5.94 -13.86
C ALA A 38 -7.97 -4.60 -13.38
N PRO A 39 -8.81 -3.58 -13.17
CA PRO A 39 -8.40 -2.29 -12.63
C PRO A 39 -7.60 -2.45 -11.33
N LEU A 40 -6.58 -1.61 -11.15
CA LEU A 40 -5.66 -1.72 -10.00
C LEU A 40 -6.38 -1.67 -8.65
N ALA A 41 -7.44 -0.86 -8.56
CA ALA A 41 -8.27 -0.75 -7.36
C ALA A 41 -8.99 -2.07 -7.02
N GLU A 42 -9.50 -2.79 -8.02
CA GLU A 42 -10.19 -4.06 -7.82
C GLU A 42 -9.21 -5.15 -7.38
N VAL A 43 -8.01 -5.16 -7.95
CA VAL A 43 -6.94 -6.08 -7.54
C VAL A 43 -6.53 -5.79 -6.10
N GLY A 44 -6.28 -4.53 -5.75
CA GLY A 44 -5.93 -4.12 -4.38
C GLY A 44 -7.00 -4.52 -3.37
N TRP A 45 -8.27 -4.27 -3.69
CA TRP A 45 -9.40 -4.69 -2.87
C TRP A 45 -9.44 -6.22 -2.68
N SER A 46 -9.25 -6.97 -3.77
CA SER A 46 -9.24 -8.43 -3.75
C SER A 46 -8.11 -8.98 -2.89
N LEU A 47 -6.90 -8.42 -3.00
CA LEU A 47 -5.74 -8.78 -2.20
C LEU A 47 -5.99 -8.60 -0.70
N LEU A 48 -6.71 -7.55 -0.31
CA LEU A 48 -7.01 -7.28 1.10
C LEU A 48 -8.18 -8.13 1.64
N ARG A 49 -9.23 -8.36 0.84
CA ARG A 49 -10.52 -8.89 1.33
C ARG A 49 -10.72 -10.38 1.07
N THR A 50 -10.07 -10.95 0.05
CA THR A 50 -10.35 -12.33 -0.39
C THR A 50 -9.20 -13.30 -0.11
N ARG A 51 -8.04 -12.80 0.31
CA ARG A 51 -6.84 -13.59 0.60
C ARG A 51 -6.61 -13.65 2.11
N ALA A 52 -6.05 -14.77 2.57
CA ALA A 52 -5.57 -14.86 3.93
C ALA A 52 -4.41 -13.88 4.14
N LEU A 53 -4.44 -13.12 5.25
CA LEU A 53 -3.39 -12.19 5.62
C LEU A 53 -2.39 -12.85 6.58
N HIS A 54 -1.22 -13.20 6.07
CA HIS A 54 -0.14 -13.80 6.84
C HIS A 54 0.70 -12.77 7.61
N GLU A 55 1.56 -13.24 8.48
CA GLU A 55 2.37 -12.46 9.42
C GLU A 55 3.45 -11.58 8.77
N ARG A 56 4.02 -12.00 7.63
CA ARG A 56 4.93 -11.13 6.85
C ARG A 56 4.08 -10.36 5.86
N ARG A 57 4.05 -9.03 6.00
CA ARG A 57 3.20 -8.14 5.21
C ARG A 57 4.03 -7.01 4.63
N ALA A 58 3.68 -6.58 3.44
CA ALA A 58 4.13 -5.34 2.84
C ALA A 58 2.97 -4.71 2.08
N VAL A 59 3.03 -3.40 1.86
CA VAL A 59 2.04 -2.65 1.08
C VAL A 59 2.78 -1.88 0.00
N VAL A 60 2.33 -2.02 -1.25
CA VAL A 60 2.75 -1.16 -2.36
C VAL A 60 1.64 -0.14 -2.60
N LEU A 61 1.96 1.15 -2.53
CA LEU A 61 1.04 2.26 -2.82
C LEU A 61 1.40 2.88 -4.17
N GLY A 62 0.51 2.77 -5.16
CA GLY A 62 0.73 3.38 -6.47
C GLY A 62 -0.54 4.00 -7.03
N ALA A 63 -0.40 5.10 -7.77
CA ALA A 63 -1.47 5.76 -8.50
C ALA A 63 -1.65 5.17 -9.91
N ASP A 64 -0.63 4.49 -10.41
CA ASP A 64 -0.65 3.82 -11.71
C ASP A 64 0.08 2.47 -11.69
N ARG A 65 0.03 1.79 -12.84
CA ARG A 65 0.58 0.44 -13.01
C ARG A 65 2.09 0.41 -12.95
N THR A 66 2.75 1.47 -13.43
CA THR A 66 4.21 1.58 -13.42
C THR A 66 4.72 1.65 -11.99
N GLU A 67 4.10 2.49 -11.16
CA GLU A 67 4.44 2.61 -9.74
C GLU A 67 4.20 1.31 -8.96
N ILE A 68 3.06 0.63 -9.21
CA ILE A 68 2.75 -0.66 -8.59
C ILE A 68 3.78 -1.72 -8.98
N VAL A 69 4.11 -1.85 -10.27
CA VAL A 69 5.11 -2.81 -10.74
C VAL A 69 6.49 -2.53 -10.15
N ALA A 70 6.93 -1.26 -10.16
CA ALA A 70 8.22 -0.87 -9.59
C ALA A 70 8.32 -1.20 -8.08
N GLY A 71 7.27 -0.92 -7.31
CA GLY A 71 7.23 -1.27 -5.89
C GLY A 71 7.21 -2.78 -5.62
N LEU A 72 6.53 -3.57 -6.46
CA LEU A 72 6.53 -5.03 -6.38
C LEU A 72 7.88 -5.64 -6.75
N ASP A 73 8.55 -5.08 -7.75
CA ASP A 73 9.90 -5.51 -8.16
C ASP A 73 10.92 -5.20 -7.07
N ALA A 74 10.86 -4.01 -6.46
CA ALA A 74 11.68 -3.66 -5.31
C ALA A 74 11.43 -4.62 -4.13
N LEU A 75 10.16 -4.92 -3.82
CA LEU A 75 9.81 -5.89 -2.79
C LEU A 75 10.37 -7.28 -3.11
N ALA A 76 10.29 -7.73 -4.36
CA ALA A 76 10.82 -9.02 -4.80
C ALA A 76 12.35 -9.09 -4.71
N ALA A 77 13.05 -7.99 -4.98
CA ALA A 77 14.49 -7.84 -4.80
C ALA A 77 14.89 -7.74 -3.32
N GLY A 78 13.98 -7.24 -2.46
CA GLY A 78 14.27 -6.93 -1.08
C GLY A 78 14.94 -5.56 -0.89
N GLU A 79 14.68 -4.65 -1.82
CA GLU A 79 15.24 -3.30 -1.85
C GLU A 79 14.19 -2.27 -1.37
N PRO A 80 14.63 -1.13 -0.80
CA PRO A 80 13.72 -0.05 -0.43
C PRO A 80 13.15 0.64 -1.69
N HIS A 81 11.93 1.13 -1.58
CA HIS A 81 11.29 1.92 -2.64
C HIS A 81 10.29 2.92 -2.04
N PRO A 82 10.13 4.14 -2.58
CA PRO A 82 9.21 5.14 -2.03
C PRO A 82 7.74 4.66 -1.94
N ALA A 83 7.30 3.84 -2.89
CA ALA A 83 5.97 3.23 -2.91
C ALA A 83 5.82 2.02 -1.98
N LEU A 84 6.91 1.51 -1.39
CA LEU A 84 6.92 0.25 -0.64
C LEU A 84 6.99 0.49 0.87
N ILE A 85 5.98 -0.01 1.58
CA ILE A 85 5.88 0.04 3.04
C ILE A 85 6.02 -1.37 3.61
N GLY A 86 6.86 -1.52 4.62
CA GLY A 86 6.74 -2.62 5.58
C GLY A 86 7.44 -3.97 5.35
N PRO A 87 8.42 -4.20 4.45
CA PRO A 87 9.09 -5.50 4.46
C PRO A 87 9.95 -5.75 5.72
N SER A 88 10.24 -4.69 6.50
CA SER A 88 11.34 -4.69 7.48
C SER A 88 10.95 -4.48 8.95
N SER A 89 9.67 -4.32 9.30
CA SER A 89 9.32 -4.11 10.71
C SER A 89 9.14 -5.46 11.41
N PRO A 90 9.83 -5.74 12.53
CA PRO A 90 9.44 -6.83 13.40
C PRO A 90 8.00 -6.60 13.83
N GLN A 91 7.20 -7.67 13.87
CA GLN A 91 5.82 -7.60 14.33
C GLN A 91 5.80 -6.96 15.72
N LEU A 92 5.41 -5.70 15.80
CA LEU A 92 4.85 -5.18 17.03
C LEU A 92 3.55 -5.96 17.21
N PRO A 93 3.29 -6.54 18.41
CA PRO A 93 1.94 -6.98 18.73
C PRO A 93 1.02 -5.82 18.38
N ALA A 94 -0.03 -6.08 17.61
CA ALA A 94 -1.14 -5.14 17.56
C ALA A 94 -1.69 -5.12 18.98
N GLY A 95 -1.17 -4.23 19.81
CA GLY A 95 -1.79 -3.91 21.08
C GLY A 95 -3.14 -3.31 20.74
N ASP A 96 -4.18 -3.78 21.41
CA ASP A 96 -5.54 -3.27 21.23
C ASP A 96 -5.67 -1.80 21.68
N ASP A 97 -4.63 -1.27 22.32
CA ASP A 97 -4.56 0.10 22.84
C ASP A 97 -4.02 1.08 21.81
N VAL A 98 -4.89 1.50 20.89
CA VAL A 98 -4.61 2.63 19.99
C VAL A 98 -4.77 3.95 20.75
N VAL A 99 -3.72 4.78 20.74
CA VAL A 99 -3.75 6.14 21.30
C VAL A 99 -3.63 7.15 20.16
N TRP A 100 -4.47 8.19 20.19
CA TRP A 100 -4.38 9.33 19.28
C TRP A 100 -3.53 10.43 19.88
N LEU A 101 -2.42 10.77 19.22
CA LEU A 101 -1.60 11.93 19.57
C LEU A 101 -2.01 13.11 18.69
N PHE A 102 -2.42 14.21 19.31
CA PHE A 102 -2.75 15.46 18.62
C PHE A 102 -1.54 16.39 18.70
N SER A 103 -1.07 16.87 17.56
CA SER A 103 0.07 17.79 17.53
C SER A 103 -0.30 19.13 18.14
N GLY A 104 0.65 19.73 18.86
CA GLY A 104 0.53 21.12 19.29
C GLY A 104 0.78 22.10 18.14
N GLN A 105 0.80 23.38 18.49
CA GLN A 105 1.17 24.45 17.55
C GLN A 105 2.63 24.30 17.08
N GLY A 106 2.87 24.55 15.80
CA GLY A 106 4.20 24.56 15.18
C GLY A 106 4.47 23.41 14.19
N SER A 107 3.58 22.42 14.13
CA SER A 107 3.65 21.30 13.18
C SER A 107 2.98 21.59 11.83
N GLN A 108 2.18 22.65 11.76
CA GLN A 108 1.45 23.02 10.56
C GLN A 108 2.39 23.53 9.45
N VAL A 109 2.11 23.12 8.22
CA VAL A 109 2.73 23.68 7.00
C VAL A 109 1.69 24.49 6.23
N VAL A 110 2.12 25.49 5.47
CA VAL A 110 1.21 26.27 4.60
C VAL A 110 0.50 25.33 3.64
N GLY A 111 -0.84 25.39 3.60
CA GLY A 111 -1.67 24.52 2.76
C GLY A 111 -1.93 23.12 3.30
N MET A 112 -1.52 22.81 4.54
CA MET A 112 -1.85 21.54 5.19
C MET A 112 -3.37 21.28 5.16
N GLY A 113 -3.76 20.08 4.73
CA GLY A 113 -5.16 19.67 4.67
C GLY A 113 -5.94 20.15 3.45
N ALA A 114 -5.52 21.21 2.74
CA ALA A 114 -6.28 21.75 1.60
C ALA A 114 -6.54 20.72 0.50
N GLY A 115 -5.49 20.01 0.06
CA GLY A 115 -5.64 18.96 -0.96
C GLY A 115 -6.45 17.74 -0.47
N LEU A 116 -6.52 17.49 0.83
CA LEU A 116 -7.37 16.43 1.38
C LEU A 116 -8.84 16.87 1.41
N TYR A 117 -9.10 18.10 1.84
CA TYR A 117 -10.42 18.73 1.85
C TYR A 117 -11.05 18.73 0.45
N GLU A 118 -10.27 19.07 -0.58
CA GLU A 118 -10.74 19.10 -1.97
C GLU A 118 -11.09 17.71 -2.53
N ARG A 119 -10.42 16.64 -2.09
CA ARG A 119 -10.53 15.31 -2.69
C ARG A 119 -11.39 14.32 -1.90
N PHE A 120 -11.49 14.49 -0.58
CA PHE A 120 -12.08 13.48 0.30
C PHE A 120 -13.16 14.11 1.18
N PRO A 121 -14.46 13.87 0.90
CA PRO A 121 -15.57 14.48 1.66
C PRO A 121 -15.56 14.18 3.16
N VAL A 122 -14.96 13.06 3.59
CA VAL A 122 -14.82 12.71 5.02
C VAL A 122 -13.83 13.60 5.77
N PHE A 123 -13.04 14.41 5.05
CA PHE A 123 -12.09 15.36 5.61
C PHE A 123 -12.68 16.77 5.78
N ALA A 124 -13.90 17.02 5.26
CA ALA A 124 -14.59 18.31 5.27
C ALA A 124 -15.63 18.42 6.39
#